data_AF-A0A519SUG3-F1
#
_entry.id   AF-A0A519SUG3-F1
#
_cell.length_a   1.000
_cell.length_b   1.000
_cell.length_c   1.000
_cell.angle_alpha   90.00
_cell.angle_beta   90.00
_cell.angle_gamma   90.00
#
_symmetry.space_group_name_H-M   'P 1'
#
loop_
_entity.id
_entity.type
_entity.pdbx_description
1 polymer ?
#
loop_
_entity_poly.entity_id
_entity_poly.type
_entity_poly.pdbx_seq_one_letter_code
_entity_poly.pdbx_strand_id
1 'polypeptide(L)' 'MKTILKLKLNSDPRWADIASKNLEEILVDHAYCEQKAASTGISLIVHYPEKERLVDELTALVA' A
#
# COMPACT_ATOMS: atom_id res chain seq x y z
N MET A 1 -10.33 20.70 7.36
CA MET A 1 -10.40 19.41 6.66
C MET A 1 -9.00 18.82 6.63
N LYS A 2 -8.72 17.75 7.39
CA LYS A 2 -7.37 17.13 7.48
C LYS A 2 -7.13 16.29 6.22
N THR A 3 -6.15 16.67 5.38
CA THR A 3 -5.71 15.86 4.23
C THR A 3 -4.84 14.70 4.74
N ILE A 4 -5.43 13.51 4.82
CA ILE A 4 -4.90 12.31 5.47
C ILE A 4 -3.68 11.68 4.77
N LEU A 5 -3.35 12.06 3.53
CA LEU A 5 -2.46 11.28 2.67
C LEU A 5 -1.10 11.94 2.34
N LYS A 6 -0.79 13.12 2.93
CA LYS A 6 0.46 13.88 2.67
C LYS A 6 0.82 14.03 1.18
N LEU A 7 -0.18 14.05 0.29
CA LEU A 7 0.03 14.17 -1.15
C LEU A 7 0.35 15.61 -1.55
N LYS A 8 1.27 15.78 -2.51
CA LYS A 8 1.65 17.10 -3.05
C LYS A 8 0.67 17.61 -4.11
N LEU A 9 -0.03 16.71 -4.79
CA LEU A 9 -0.99 16.99 -5.84
C LEU A 9 -2.07 15.89 -5.85
N ASN A 10 -3.23 16.22 -6.39
CA ASN A 10 -4.28 15.26 -6.68
C ASN A 10 -3.89 14.35 -7.86
N SER A 11 -4.45 13.15 -7.91
CA SER A 11 -4.38 12.31 -9.12
C SER A 11 -5.00 13.04 -10.31
N ASP A 12 -4.40 12.88 -11.49
CA ASP A 12 -4.97 13.43 -12.72
C ASP A 12 -6.40 12.89 -12.92
N PRO A 13 -7.43 13.74 -13.09
CA PRO A 13 -8.82 13.29 -13.27
C PRO A 13 -9.00 12.29 -14.42
N ARG A 14 -8.13 12.35 -15.44
CA ARG A 14 -8.15 11.43 -16.58
C ARG A 14 -7.69 10.02 -16.23
N TRP A 15 -6.95 9.84 -15.14
CA TRP A 15 -6.43 8.53 -14.74
C TRP A 15 -7.56 7.52 -14.50
N ALA A 16 -8.66 7.95 -13.88
CA ALA A 16 -9.81 7.09 -13.63
C ALA A 16 -10.47 6.59 -14.93
N ASP A 17 -10.58 7.47 -15.94
CA ASP A 17 -11.09 7.08 -17.26
C ASP A 17 -10.17 6.04 -17.94
N ILE A 18 -8.85 6.26 -17.88
CA ILE A 18 -7.88 5.31 -18.44
C ILE A 18 -7.92 3.97 -17.70
N ALA A 19 -7.92 3.99 -16.36
CA ALA A 19 -7.99 2.78 -15.54
C ALA A 19 -9.26 1.97 -15.83
N SER A 20 -10.40 2.64 -16.05
CA SER A 20 -11.67 1.98 -16.37
C SER A 20 -11.66 1.21 -17.69
N LYS A 21 -10.81 1.61 -18.65
CA LYS A 21 -10.71 0.97 -19.97
C LYS A 21 -10.00 -0.39 -19.91
N ASN A 22 -9.14 -0.62 -18.91
CA ASN A 22 -8.33 -1.84 -18.75
C ASN A 22 -8.41 -2.36 -17.31
N LEU A 23 -9.63 -2.55 -16.78
CA LEU A 23 -9.84 -2.85 -15.36
C LEU A 23 -9.14 -4.15 -14.90
N GLU A 24 -9.07 -5.16 -15.75
CA GLU A 24 -8.41 -6.43 -15.43
C GLU A 24 -6.92 -6.23 -15.08
N GLU A 25 -6.17 -5.50 -15.91
CA GLU A 25 -4.76 -5.22 -15.65
C GLU A 25 -4.57 -4.39 -14.37
N ILE A 26 -5.46 -3.42 -14.13
CA ILE A 26 -5.44 -2.61 -12.90
C ILE A 26 -5.68 -3.46 -11.66
N LEU A 27 -6.62 -4.41 -11.71
CA LEU A 27 -6.88 -5.32 -10.59
C LEU A 27 -5.73 -6.29 -10.36
N VAL A 28 -5.05 -6.74 -11.42
CA VAL A 28 -3.84 -7.56 -11.30
C VAL A 28 -2.71 -6.75 -10.64
N ASP A 29 -2.44 -5.53 -11.10
CA ASP A 29 -1.42 -4.66 -10.48
C ASP A 29 -1.77 -4.32 -9.02
N HIS A 30 -3.06 -4.10 -8.72
CA HIS A 30 -3.53 -3.89 -7.35
C HIS A 30 -3.23 -5.12 -6.48
N ALA A 31 -3.57 -6.33 -6.92
CA ALA A 31 -3.26 -7.55 -6.17
C ALA A 31 -1.75 -7.67 -5.87
N TYR A 32 -0.88 -7.33 -6.84
CA TYR A 32 0.57 -7.26 -6.61
C TYR A 32 0.97 -6.15 -5.64
N CYS A 33 0.30 -5.00 -5.66
CA CYS A 33 0.55 -3.92 -4.69
C CYS A 33 0.26 -4.36 -3.25
N GLU A 34 -0.83 -5.09 -3.02
CA GLU A 34 -1.14 -5.63 -1.69
C GLU A 34 -0.10 -6.66 -1.25
N GLN A 35 0.34 -7.55 -2.15
CA GLN A 35 1.41 -8.50 -1.87
C GLN A 35 2.73 -7.79 -1.52
N LYS A 36 3.08 -6.73 -2.25
CA LYS A 36 4.28 -5.90 -1.98
C LYS A 36 4.19 -5.22 -0.63
N ALA A 37 3.01 -4.71 -0.25
CA ALA A 37 2.79 -4.09 1.05
C ALA A 37 2.99 -5.10 2.19
N ALA A 38 2.36 -6.28 2.09
CA ALA A 38 2.52 -7.35 3.08
C ALA A 38 3.97 -7.83 3.19
N SER A 39 4.62 -8.09 2.05
CA SER A 39 6.02 -8.54 2.00
C SER A 39 6.97 -7.50 2.60
N THR A 40 6.69 -6.21 2.37
CA THR A 40 7.45 -5.11 2.97
C THR A 40 7.26 -5.06 4.49
N GLY A 41 6.02 -5.22 4.97
CA GLY A 41 5.73 -5.29 6.40
C GLY A 41 6.48 -6.44 7.10
N ILE A 42 6.45 -7.64 6.51
CA ILE A 42 7.20 -8.80 6.99
C ILE A 42 8.70 -8.53 6.99
N SER A 43 9.23 -7.94 5.91
CA SER A 43 10.64 -7.56 5.83
C SER A 43 11.05 -6.61 6.96
N LEU A 44 10.24 -5.58 7.24
CA LEU A 44 10.50 -4.65 8.34
C LEU A 44 10.49 -5.33 9.72
N ILE A 45 9.57 -6.28 9.96
CA ILE A 45 9.55 -7.09 11.19
C ILE A 45 10.86 -7.85 11.37
N VAL A 46 11.32 -8.53 10.32
CA VAL A 46 12.54 -9.35 10.36
C VAL A 46 13.81 -8.50 10.51
N HIS A 47 13.87 -7.33 9.88
CA HIS A 47 15.05 -6.45 9.91
C HIS A 47 15.17 -5.64 11.21
N TYR A 48 14.06 -5.38 11.90
CA TYR A 48 14.03 -4.53 13.11
C TYR A 48 13.28 -5.21 14.27
N PRO A 49 13.69 -6.43 14.67
CA PRO A 49 12.96 -7.20 15.67
C PRO A 49 12.97 -6.56 17.06
N GLU A 50 13.93 -5.69 17.37
CA GLU A 50 14.03 -4.99 18.64
C GLU A 50 13.04 -3.81 18.77
N LYS A 51 12.34 -3.46 17.68
CA LYS A 51 11.34 -2.38 17.67
C LYS A 51 9.95 -2.96 17.96
N GLU A 52 9.71 -3.34 19.21
CA GLU A 52 8.45 -3.99 19.65
C GLU A 52 7.18 -3.35 19.07
N ARG A 53 7.03 -2.02 19.21
CA ARG A 53 5.87 -1.31 18.65
C ARG A 53 5.74 -1.45 17.13
N LEU A 54 6.86 -1.44 16.39
CA LEU A 54 6.84 -1.63 14.93
C LEU A 54 6.40 -3.06 14.59
N VAL A 55 6.93 -4.04 15.32
CA VAL A 55 6.61 -5.47 15.13
C VAL A 55 5.13 -5.71 15.39
N ASP A 56 4.58 -5.21 16.50
CA ASP A 56 3.17 -5.42 16.86
C ASP A 56 2.23 -4.81 15.82
N GLU A 57 2.46 -3.54 15.43
CA GLU A 57 1.63 -2.82 14.46
C GLU A 57 1.70 -3.47 13.06
N LEU A 58 2.90 -3.85 12.60
CA LEU A 58 3.05 -4.49 11.29
C LEU A 58 2.54 -5.93 11.29
N THR A 59 2.66 -6.67 12.39
CA THR A 59 2.09 -8.02 12.50
C THR A 59 0.58 -7.97 12.35
N ALA A 60 -0.08 -7.02 13.03
CA ALA A 60 -1.53 -6.81 12.89
C ALA A 60 -1.94 -6.33 11.48
N LEU A 61 -1.02 -5.73 10.71
CA LEU A 61 -1.27 -5.29 9.34
C LEU A 61 -1.15 -6.44 8.32
N VAL A 62 -0.27 -7.41 8.55
CA VAL A 62 0.10 -8.42 7.55
C VAL A 62 -0.39 -9.84 7.86
N ALA A 63 -0.90 -10.09 9.07
CA ALA A 63 -1.45 -11.37 9.53
C ALA A 63 -2.97 -11.30 9.66
#